data_AF-A0A849PVQ0-F1
#
_entry.id   AF-A0A849PVQ0-F1
#
_cell.length_a   1.000
_cell.length_b   1.000
_cell.length_c   1.000
_cell.angle_alpha   90.00
_cell.angle_beta   90.00
_cell.angle_gamma   90.00
#
_symmetry.space_group_name_H-M   'P 1'
#
loop_
_entity.id
_entity.type
_entity.pdbx_description
1 polymer ?
#
loop_
_entity_poly.entity_id
_entity_poly.type
_entity_poly.pdbx_seq_one_letter_code
_entity_poly.pdbx_strand_id
1 'polypeptide(L)' 'MDIYGKKLPIIIIIILVGILVLQFMNNDNNSLLIDSETCELYIEDSQFGGKKYLNEYDSKCLDFKNLNP' A
#
# COMPACT_ATOMS: atom_id res chain seq x y z
N MET A 1 -1.17 36.28 26.72
CA MET A 1 -1.28 34.86 26.28
C MET A 1 -2.10 34.87 24.99
N ASP A 2 -1.56 35.39 23.88
CA ASP A 2 -2.40 35.84 22.75
C ASP A 2 -1.82 35.55 21.35
N ILE A 3 -0.62 34.97 21.29
CA ILE A 3 0.00 34.54 20.03
C ILE A 3 -0.44 33.11 19.65
N TYR A 4 -0.81 32.30 20.65
CA TYR A 4 -1.18 30.91 20.44
C TYR A 4 -2.62 30.74 19.91
N GLY A 5 -3.58 31.61 20.24
CA GLY A 5 -4.99 31.38 19.87
C GLY A 5 -5.32 31.52 18.38
N LYS A 6 -4.62 32.39 17.63
CA LYS A 6 -5.01 32.74 16.25
C LYS A 6 -4.14 32.11 15.16
N LYS A 7 -2.90 31.73 15.49
CA LYS A 7 -1.93 31.17 14.53
C LYS A 7 -1.69 29.66 14.67
N LEU A 8 -1.93 29.07 15.86
CA LEU A 8 -1.89 27.62 16.04
C LEU A 8 -2.72 26.83 15.01
N PRO A 9 -4.01 27.14 14.76
CA PRO A 9 -4.82 26.32 13.87
C PRO A 9 -4.27 26.31 12.44
N ILE A 10 -3.71 27.42 11.98
CA ILE A 10 -3.12 27.54 10.64
C ILE A 10 -1.85 26.68 10.54
N ILE A 11 -0.99 26.71 11.56
CA ILE A 11 0.23 25.89 11.60
C ILE A 11 -0.12 24.40 11.57
N ILE A 12 -1.13 23.99 12.33
CA ILE A 12 -1.61 22.60 12.35
C ILE A 12 -2.12 22.18 10.97
N ILE A 13 -2.92 23.02 10.30
CA ILE A 13 -3.42 22.73 8.94
C ILE A 13 -2.26 22.52 7.96
N ILE A 14 -1.24 23.38 7.99
CA ILE A 14 -0.07 23.26 7.11
C ILE A 14 0.66 21.93 7.35
N ILE A 15 0.86 21.56 8.62
CA ILE A 15 1.49 20.28 8.99
C ILE A 15 0.64 19.10 8.49
N LEU A 16 -0.68 19.13 8.70
CA LEU A 16 -1.59 18.07 8.25
C LEU A 16 -1.59 17.93 6.72
N VAL A 17 -1.61 19.03 5.98
CA VAL A 17 -1.51 19.01 4.51
C VAL A 17 -0.16 18.45 4.08
N GLY A 18 0.94 18.81 4.75
CA GLY A 18 2.26 18.25 4.47
C GLY A 18 2.31 16.73 4.67
N ILE A 19 1.72 16.23 5.76
CA ILE A 19 1.62 14.79 6.02
C ILE A 19 0.76 14.10 4.95
N LEU A 20 -0.37 14.70 4.55
CA LEU A 20 -1.24 14.14 3.52
C LEU A 20 -0.54 14.03 2.15
N VAL A 21 0.23 15.05 1.75
CA VAL A 21 1.00 15.01 0.48
C VAL A 21 2.08 13.93 0.55
N LEU A 22 2.78 13.81 1.68
CA LEU A 22 3.78 12.75 1.87
C LEU A 22 3.15 11.35 1.84
N GLN A 23 2.01 11.18 2.50
CA GLN A 23 1.24 9.93 2.45
C GLN A 23 0.78 9.61 1.03
N PHE A 24 0.32 10.61 0.27
CA PHE A 24 -0.12 10.43 -1.11
C PHE A 24 1.04 10.00 -2.04
N MET A 25 2.22 10.61 -1.89
CA MET A 25 3.41 10.24 -2.67
C MET A 25 3.93 8.86 -2.31
N ASN A 26 3.83 8.46 -1.04
CA ASN A 26 4.26 7.16 -0.56
C ASN A 26 3.12 6.12 -0.54
N ASN A 27 1.98 6.43 -1.16
CA ASN A 27 0.87 5.51 -1.32
C ASN A 27 1.17 4.53 -2.48
N ASP A 28 2.30 3.84 -2.37
CA ASP A 28 2.52 2.61 -3.09
C ASP A 28 1.62 1.58 -2.41
N ASN A 29 0.36 1.52 -2.84
CA ASN A 29 -0.59 0.45 -2.56
C ASN A 29 -0.13 -0.87 -3.22
N ASN A 30 1.16 -1.17 -3.11
CA ASN A 30 1.73 -2.44 -3.53
C ASN A 30 1.37 -3.47 -2.45
N SER A 31 0.07 -3.68 -2.24
CA SER A 31 -0.40 -4.87 -1.55
C SER A 31 0.14 -6.05 -2.35
N LEU A 32 1.01 -6.82 -1.71
CA LEU A 32 1.47 -8.09 -2.22
C LEU A 32 0.26 -9.03 -2.23
N LEU A 33 -0.23 -9.35 -3.42
CA LEU A 33 -1.38 -10.21 -3.64
C LEU A 33 -0.90 -11.58 -4.13
N ILE A 34 -1.68 -12.63 -3.85
CA ILE A 34 -1.38 -14.00 -4.26
C ILE A 34 -2.37 -14.39 -5.36
N ASP A 35 -1.85 -14.89 -6.47
CA ASP A 35 -2.67 -15.51 -7.52
C ASP A 35 -3.08 -16.91 -7.07
N SER A 36 -4.37 -17.16 -6.89
CA SER A 36 -4.86 -18.45 -6.37
C SER A 36 -4.65 -19.62 -7.33
N GLU A 37 -4.46 -19.38 -8.63
CA GLU A 37 -4.28 -20.46 -9.61
C GLU A 37 -2.83 -20.96 -9.66
N THR A 38 -1.88 -20.01 -9.66
CA THR A 38 -0.43 -20.30 -9.76
C THR A 38 0.31 -20.22 -8.43
N CYS A 39 -0.33 -19.69 -7.37
CA CYS A 39 0.28 -19.32 -6.09
C CYS A 39 1.39 -18.28 -6.21
N GLU A 40 1.46 -17.54 -7.32
CA GLU A 40 2.45 -16.49 -7.55
C GLU A 40 2.06 -15.19 -6.86
N LEU A 41 3.05 -14.55 -6.25
CA LEU A 41 2.95 -13.23 -5.69
C LEU A 41 2.98 -12.20 -6.82
N TYR A 42 2.01 -11.30 -6.81
CA TYR A 42 1.93 -10.18 -7.73
C TYR A 42 1.60 -8.89 -6.99
N ILE A 43 1.94 -7.79 -7.64
CA ILE A 43 1.57 -6.45 -7.21
C ILE A 43 0.61 -5.88 -8.25
N GLU A 44 -0.44 -5.21 -7.80
CA GLU A 44 -1.32 -4.46 -8.71
C GLU A 44 -0.62 -3.16 -9.14
N ASP A 45 -0.32 -3.03 -10.43
CA ASP A 45 0.29 -1.82 -10.97
C ASP A 45 -0.76 -0.69 -10.95
N SER A 46 -0.56 0.26 -10.05
CA SER A 46 -1.50 1.37 -9.81
C SER A 46 -1.66 2.31 -11.01
N GLN A 47 -0.74 2.28 -12.00
CA GLN A 47 -0.84 3.11 -13.20
C GLN A 47 -1.63 2.45 -14.33
N PHE A 48 -1.60 1.12 -14.43
CA PHE A 48 -2.19 0.40 -15.57
C PHE A 48 -3.18 -0.71 -15.19
N GLY A 49 -3.45 -0.92 -13.89
CA GLY A 49 -4.35 -1.97 -13.38
C GLY A 49 -3.89 -3.39 -13.74
N GLY A 50 -2.61 -3.55 -14.08
CA GLY A 50 -2.03 -4.81 -14.51
C GLY A 50 -1.45 -5.59 -13.33
N LYS A 51 -1.46 -6.92 -13.41
CA LYS A 51 -0.74 -7.77 -12.47
C LYS A 51 0.76 -7.76 -12.82
N LYS A 52 1.59 -7.30 -11.89
CA LYS A 52 3.05 -7.45 -11.97
C LYS A 52 3.49 -8.62 -11.11
N TYR A 53 3.69 -9.77 -11.74
CA TYR A 53 4.18 -10.98 -11.08
C TYR A 53 5.64 -10.78 -10.63
N LEU A 54 5.94 -11.20 -9.41
CA LEU A 54 7.25 -11.06 -8.79
C LEU A 54 8.15 -12.28 -9.01
N ASN A 55 7.63 -13.33 -9.66
CA ASN A 55 8.26 -14.66 -9.76
C ASN A 55 8.60 -15.27 -8.38
N GLU A 56 7.90 -14.82 -7.33
CA GLU A 56 7.95 -15.38 -6.00
C GLU A 56 6.62 -16.10 -5.74
N TYR A 57 6.65 -17.21 -5.00
CA TYR A 57 5.47 -18.05 -4.77
C TYR A 57 5.19 -18.13 -3.26
N ASP A 58 3.90 -18.06 -2.89
CA ASP A 58 3.50 -18.27 -1.51
C ASP A 58 3.57 -19.77 -1.17
N SER A 59 4.45 -20.11 -0.22
CA SER A 59 4.69 -21.50 0.18
C SER A 59 3.45 -22.14 0.79
N LYS A 60 2.65 -21.39 1.55
CA LYS A 60 1.42 -21.90 2.15
C LYS A 60 0.40 -22.27 1.08
N CYS A 61 0.20 -21.41 0.08
CA CYS A 61 -0.67 -21.69 -1.06
C CYS A 61 -0.23 -22.96 -1.82
N LEU A 62 1.07 -23.10 -2.09
CA LEU A 62 1.64 -24.31 -2.69
C LEU A 62 1.39 -25.56 -1.84
N ASP A 63 1.60 -25.47 -0.53
CA ASP A 63 1.35 -26.56 0.41
C ASP A 63 -0.13 -26.97 0.41
N PHE A 64 -1.05 -26.01 0.45
CA PHE A 64 -2.50 -26.28 0.35
C PHE A 64 -2.90 -26.94 -0.97
N LYS A 65 -2.33 -26.48 -2.09
CA LYS A 65 -2.55 -27.06 -3.41
C LYS A 65 -2.04 -28.50 -3.50
N ASN A 66 -0.89 -28.78 -2.89
CA ASN A 66 -0.33 -30.13 -2.82
C ASN A 66 -1.12 -31.06 -1.88
N LEU A 67 -1.78 -30.50 -0.84
CA LEU A 67 -2.62 -31.25 0.09
C LEU A 67 -4.01 -31.58 -0.50
N ASN A 68 -4.45 -30.88 -1.55
CA ASN A 68 -5.72 -31.10 -2.23
C ASN A 68 -5.51 -31.16 -3.76
N PRO A 69 -4.96 -32.28 -4.27
CA PRO A 69 -4.58 -32.45 -5.69
C PRO A 69 -5.77 -32.47 -6.66
#